data_AF-R8Y578-F1
#
_entry.id   AF-R8Y578-F1
#
_cell.length_a   1.000
_cell.length_b   1.000
_cell.length_c   1.000
_cell.angle_alpha   90.00
_cell.angle_beta   90.00
_cell.angle_gamma   90.00
#
_symmetry.space_group_name_H-M   'P 1'
#
loop_
_entity.id
_entity.type
_entity.pdbx_description
1 polymer ?
#
loop_
_entity_poly.entity_id
_entity_poly.type
_entity_poly.pdbx_seq_one_letter_code
_entity_poly.pdbx_strand_id
1 'polypeptide(L)' 'MEQINYANARSQFSKVMERVLLGYAVKITRKEKDSVVLISEKAYLEYKNAMFELNKLKNKDF' A
#
# COMPACT_ATOMS: atom_id res chain seq x y z
N MET A 1 -6.70 -2.09 -7.83
CA MET A 1 -5.61 -1.19 -7.39
C MET A 1 -5.15 -0.41 -8.61
N GLU A 2 -5.11 0.91 -8.53
CA GLU A 2 -4.61 1.74 -9.65
C GLU A 2 -3.11 1.51 -9.84
N GLN A 3 -2.64 1.51 -11.09
CA GLN A 3 -1.22 1.36 -11.41
C GLN A 3 -0.74 2.55 -12.26
N ILE A 4 0.41 3.10 -11.90
CA ILE A 4 1.04 4.24 -12.57
C ILE A 4 2.55 4.01 -12.67
N ASN A 5 3.17 4.43 -13.78
CA ASN A 5 4.63 4.38 -13.88
C ASN A 5 5.28 5.49 -13.04
N TYR A 6 6.55 5.32 -12.66
CA TYR A 6 7.28 6.27 -11.82
C TYR A 6 7.33 7.70 -12.39
N ALA A 7 7.50 7.86 -13.71
CA ALA A 7 7.58 9.17 -14.33
C ALA A 7 6.27 9.95 -14.17
N ASN A 8 5.14 9.28 -14.43
CA ASN A 8 3.81 9.86 -14.27
C ASN A 8 3.50 10.14 -12.80
N ALA A 9 3.81 9.20 -11.90
CA ALA A 9 3.63 9.37 -10.45
C ALA A 9 4.40 10.59 -9.92
N ARG A 10 5.62 10.80 -10.40
CA ARG A 10 6.44 11.97 -10.06
C ARG A 10 5.83 13.27 -10.58
N SER A 11 5.36 13.28 -11.84
CA SER A 11 4.76 14.47 -12.45
C SER A 11 3.41 14.86 -11.82
N GLN A 12 2.67 13.89 -11.28
CA GLN A 12 1.33 14.06 -10.73
C GLN A 12 1.28 13.76 -9.22
N PHE A 13 2.38 14.04 -8.51
CA PHE A 13 2.55 13.61 -7.12
C PHE A 13 1.39 14.02 -6.21
N SER A 14 0.94 15.27 -6.28
CA SER A 14 -0.19 15.74 -5.46
C SER A 14 -1.48 14.95 -5.69
N LYS A 15 -1.77 14.59 -6.96
CA LYS A 15 -2.94 13.77 -7.31
C LYS A 15 -2.80 12.34 -6.79
N VAL A 16 -1.60 11.77 -6.86
CA VAL A 16 -1.32 10.44 -6.26
C VAL A 16 -1.56 10.48 -4.76
N MET A 17 -1.06 11.52 -4.07
CA MET A 17 -1.24 11.68 -2.63
C MET A 17 -2.70 11.90 -2.23
N GLU A 18 -3.45 12.71 -2.97
CA GLU A 18 -4.89 12.90 -2.75
C GLU A 18 -5.65 11.57 -2.79
N ARG A 19 -5.35 10.71 -3.77
CA ARG A 19 -5.97 9.37 -3.85
C ARG A 19 -5.61 8.50 -2.64
N VAL A 20 -4.35 8.53 -2.22
CA VAL A 20 -3.89 7.77 -1.04
C VAL A 20 -4.57 8.27 0.24
N LEU A 21 -4.74 9.58 0.40
CA LEU A 21 -5.45 10.19 1.52
C LEU A 21 -6.94 9.84 1.53
N LEU A 22 -7.55 9.68 0.35
CA LEU A 22 -8.92 9.16 0.18
C LEU A 22 -9.04 7.64 0.42
N GLY A 23 -7.95 6.96 0.76
CA GLY A 23 -7.93 5.53 1.08
C GLY A 23 -7.68 4.61 -0.12
N TYR A 24 -7.40 5.14 -1.30
CA TYR A 24 -7.08 4.32 -2.47
C TYR A 24 -5.62 3.87 -2.45
N ALA A 25 -5.38 2.58 -2.68
CA ALA A 25 -4.05 2.05 -2.92
C ALA A 25 -3.57 2.36 -4.34
N VAL A 26 -2.34 2.85 -4.48
CA VAL A 26 -1.71 3.17 -5.76
C VAL A 26 -0.42 2.38 -5.92
N LYS A 27 -0.33 1.57 -6.98
CA LYS A 27 0.87 0.83 -7.36
C LYS A 27 1.74 1.67 -8.28
N ILE A 28 2.99 1.91 -7.88
CA ILE A 28 3.99 2.57 -8.73
C ILE A 28 4.91 1.51 -9.32
N THR A 29 5.08 1.53 -10.64
CA THR A 29 5.99 0.63 -11.38
C THR A 29 7.17 1.38 -11.99
N ARG A 30 8.33 0.74 -12.03
CA ARG A 30 9.51 1.22 -12.74
C ARG A 30 10.16 0.06 -13.49
N LYS A 31 10.62 0.30 -14.72
CA LYS A 31 11.27 -0.73 -15.54
C LYS A 31 12.44 -1.35 -14.75
N GLU A 32 12.54 -2.68 -14.76
CA GLU A 32 13.62 -3.45 -14.10
C GLU A 32 13.74 -3.22 -12.58
N LYS A 33 12.67 -2.77 -11.94
CA LYS A 33 12.60 -2.58 -10.49
C LYS A 33 11.29 -3.14 -9.96
N ASP A 34 11.31 -3.52 -8.68
CA ASP A 34 10.09 -3.94 -8.01
C ASP A 34 9.08 -2.80 -7.94
N SER A 35 7.80 -3.17 -8.05
CA SER A 35 6.71 -2.24 -7.85
C SER A 35 6.55 -1.93 -6.37
N VAL A 36 6.24 -0.68 -6.06
CA VAL A 36 5.87 -0.24 -4.71
C VAL A 36 4.37 0.07 -4.66
N VAL A 37 3.78 -0.04 -3.48
CA VAL A 37 2.39 0.34 -3.24
C VAL A 37 2.36 1.45 -2.19
N LEU A 38 1.68 2.55 -2.52
CA LEU A 38 1.35 3.60 -1.57
C LEU A 38 -0.06 3.38 -1.03
N ILE A 39 -0.18 3.42 0.29
CA ILE A 39 -1.42 3.38 1.07
C ILE A 39 -1.30 4.39 2.21
N SER A 40 -2.42 4.74 2.83
CA SER A 40 -2.39 5.56 4.04
C SER A 40 -1.72 4.80 5.17
N GLU A 41 -1.04 5.53 6.06
CA GLU A 41 -0.41 4.95 7.25
C GLU A 41 -1.43 4.18 8.10
N LYS A 42 -2.63 4.73 8.26
CA LYS A 42 -3.74 4.08 8.96
C LYS A 42 -4.04 2.69 8.38
N ALA A 43 -4.21 2.58 7.06
CA ALA A 43 -4.50 1.31 6.40
C ALA A 43 -3.35 0.29 6.57
N TYR A 44 -2.10 0.76 6.54
CA TYR A 44 -0.93 -0.09 6.79
C TYR A 44 -0.94 -0.66 8.21
N LEU A 45 -1.19 0.19 9.22
CA LEU A 45 -1.23 -0.23 10.62
C LEU A 45 -2.40 -1.17 10.92
N GLU A 46 -3.58 -0.91 10.37
CA GLU A 46 -4.75 -1.79 10.50
C GLU A 46 -4.47 -3.18 9.91
N TYR A 47 -3.89 -3.25 8.71
CA TYR A 47 -3.47 -4.51 8.10
C TYR A 47 -2.44 -5.25 8.97
N LYS A 48 -1.41 -4.55 9.45
CA LYS A 48 -0.37 -5.14 10.29
C LYS A 48 -0.94 -5.72 11.59
N ASN A 49 -1.85 -4.99 12.24
CA ASN A 49 -2.51 -5.45 13.46
C ASN A 49 -3.40 -6.67 13.19
N ALA A 50 -4.19 -6.66 12.11
CA ALA A 50 -5.02 -7.80 11.73
C ALA A 50 -4.17 -9.06 11.45
N MET A 51 -3.04 -8.91 10.78
CA MET A 51 -2.10 -10.02 10.53
C MET A 51 -1.46 -10.54 11.83
N PHE A 52 -1.14 -9.65 12.77
CA PHE A 52 -0.62 -10.03 14.07
C PHE A 52 -1.62 -10.87 14.87
N GLU A 53 -2.87 -10.41 14.97
CA GLU A 53 -3.93 -11.16 15.67
C GLU A 53 -4.23 -12.49 14.98
N LEU A 54 -4.26 -12.53 13.65
CA LEU A 54 -4.42 -13.78 12.89
C LEU A 54 -3.31 -14.78 13.20
N ASN A 55 -2.05 -14.35 13.25
CA ASN A 55 -0.93 -15.22 13.57
C ASN A 55 -0.98 -15.72 15.03
N LYS A 56 -1.42 -14.87 15.96
CA LYS A 56 -1.63 -15.27 17.35
C LYS A 56 -2.72 -16.34 17.50
N LEU A 57 -3.79 -16.25 16.71
CA LEU A 57 -4.83 -17.27 16.67
C LEU A 57 -4.31 -18.58 16.07
N LYS A 58 -3.54 -18.53 14.98
CA LYS A 58 -2.93 -19.72 14.36
C LYS A 58 -1.93 -20.44 15.26
N ASN A 59 -1.22 -19.70 16.11
CA ASN A 59 -0.24 -20.26 17.04
C ASN A 59 -0.86 -20.73 18.38
N LYS A 60 -2.19 -20.67 18.52
CA LYS A 60 -2.93 -21.16 19.69
C LYS A 60 -3.50 -22.56 19.53
N ASP A 61 -3.28 -23.20 18.38
CA ASP A 61 -3.56 -24.62 18.21
C ASP A 61 -2.27 -25.42 18.54
N PHE A 62 -2.40 -26.28 19.57
CA PHE A 62 -1.44 -27.18 20.23
C PHE A 62 -0.73 -26.64 21.49
#